data_AF-A0A2V9TVA3-F1
#
_entry.id   AF-A0A2V9TVA3-F1
#
_cell.length_a   1.000
_cell.length_b   1.000
_cell.length_c   1.000
_cell.angle_alpha   90.00
_cell.angle_beta   90.00
_cell.angle_gamma   90.00
#
_symmetry.space_group_name_H-M   'P 1'
#
loop_
_entity.id
_entity.type
_entity.pdbx_description
1 polymer ?
#
loop_
_entity_poly.entity_id
_entity_poly.type
_entity_poly.pdbx_seq_one_letter_code
_entity_poly.pdbx_strand_id
1 'polypeptide(L)'
;MRPLITFSLVTVLALAVSLPLTADDQQKAEKQTQKITAMATDSNARRTVSMTISDVLGITRRELLRERRRTGLNYGALFVAHQLMTAGATITDIDTQLKTGQNIWQIAGARGANWKRIASEAKTLNNKIEDNLYKRFVKAEPFTERDQTDRYNPDFDVLKADFAVTQEEVEQAQNTYVFWRDRASERRGERLDTAQEQAARLDHARAGGPQGRGAGMGSKPPSAGGLPPD
;
A
#
# COMPACT_ATOMS: atom_id res chain seq x y z
N MET A 1 51.26 -26.30 52.64
CA MET A 1 51.31 -26.31 51.16
C MET A 1 49.89 -26.15 50.62
N ARG A 2 49.71 -25.14 49.77
CA ARG A 2 48.59 -24.68 48.90
C ARG A 2 47.24 -25.45 48.91
N PRO A 3 46.10 -24.72 49.02
CA PRO A 3 44.85 -25.06 48.35
C PRO A 3 44.78 -24.37 46.97
N LEU A 4 44.31 -25.07 45.94
CA LEU A 4 43.91 -24.49 44.65
C LEU A 4 42.98 -25.50 43.95
N ILE A 5 41.68 -25.42 44.27
CA ILE A 5 40.64 -25.96 43.38
C ILE A 5 40.05 -24.74 42.70
N THR A 6 40.47 -24.58 41.45
CA THR A 6 40.07 -23.54 40.51
C THR A 6 38.57 -23.64 40.22
N PHE A 7 37.92 -22.49 40.34
CA PHE A 7 36.60 -22.19 39.81
C PHE A 7 36.50 -22.56 38.32
N SER A 8 35.36 -23.12 37.91
CA SER A 8 34.87 -22.97 36.53
C SER A 8 33.36 -22.75 36.59
N LEU A 9 33.04 -21.46 36.54
CA LEU A 9 31.71 -20.86 36.52
C LEU A 9 31.04 -21.21 35.18
N VAL A 10 29.98 -22.03 35.22
CA VAL A 10 29.12 -22.27 34.04
C VAL A 10 28.40 -20.96 33.72
N THR A 11 28.87 -20.27 32.70
CA THR A 11 28.21 -19.07 32.17
C THR A 11 27.13 -19.54 31.20
N VAL A 12 25.88 -19.61 31.65
CA VAL A 12 24.73 -19.81 30.77
C VAL A 12 24.58 -18.54 29.93
N LEU A 13 24.81 -18.70 28.64
CA LEU A 13 24.66 -17.68 27.61
C LEU A 13 23.22 -17.17 27.62
N ALA A 14 23.02 -15.90 27.98
CA ALA A 14 21.74 -15.22 27.86
C ALA A 14 21.35 -15.16 26.37
N LEU A 15 20.33 -15.91 25.96
CA LEU A 15 19.60 -15.61 24.73
C LEU A 15 18.93 -14.26 24.92
N ALA A 16 19.55 -13.21 24.39
CA ALA A 16 18.91 -11.91 24.23
C ALA A 16 17.72 -12.09 23.28
N VAL A 17 16.52 -12.17 23.85
CA VAL A 17 15.25 -12.13 23.15
C VAL A 17 15.08 -10.72 22.56
N SER A 18 15.60 -10.51 21.36
CA SER A 18 15.44 -9.25 20.59
C SER A 18 14.09 -9.15 19.87
N LEU A 19 13.02 -9.74 20.43
CA LEU A 19 11.70 -9.83 19.79
C LEU A 19 10.84 -8.55 19.74
N PRO A 20 10.95 -7.54 20.63
CA PRO A 20 9.97 -6.46 20.63
C PRO A 20 10.13 -5.45 19.47
N LEU A 21 11.33 -5.31 18.91
CA LEU A 21 11.60 -4.31 17.86
C LEU A 21 11.06 -4.74 16.49
N THR A 22 11.13 -6.04 16.19
CA THR A 22 10.69 -6.63 14.92
C THR A 22 9.17 -6.63 14.78
N ALA A 23 8.43 -6.81 15.88
CA ALA A 23 6.96 -6.84 15.87
C ALA A 23 6.35 -5.46 15.57
N ASP A 24 6.89 -4.39 16.16
CA ASP A 24 6.44 -3.02 15.91
C ASP A 24 6.72 -2.60 14.46
N ASP A 25 7.90 -2.92 13.93
CA ASP A 25 8.22 -2.63 12.52
C ASP A 25 7.34 -3.44 11.54
N GLN A 26 7.03 -4.70 11.85
CA GLN A 26 6.10 -5.49 11.05
C GLN A 26 4.69 -4.88 11.06
N GLN A 27 4.17 -4.49 12.23
CA GLN A 27 2.86 -3.85 12.34
C GLN A 27 2.79 -2.54 11.54
N LYS A 28 3.87 -1.75 11.53
CA LYS A 28 3.98 -0.55 10.69
C LYS A 28 3.96 -0.87 9.20
N ALA A 29 4.66 -1.93 8.79
CA ALA A 29 4.65 -2.39 7.40
C ALA A 29 3.24 -2.83 6.99
N GLU A 30 2.58 -3.65 7.80
CA GLU A 30 1.19 -4.08 7.59
C GLU A 30 0.27 -2.87 7.41
N LYS A 31 0.28 -1.93 8.38
CA LYS A 31 -0.54 -0.72 8.32
C LYS A 31 -0.30 0.12 7.05
N GLN A 32 0.95 0.29 6.63
CA GLN A 32 1.24 1.06 5.41
C GLN A 32 0.77 0.33 4.15
N THR A 33 0.90 -0.99 4.09
CA THR A 33 0.43 -1.78 2.94
C THR A 33 -1.09 -1.91 2.90
N GLN A 34 -1.76 -1.95 4.05
CA GLN A 34 -3.22 -1.93 4.14
C GLN A 34 -3.80 -0.65 3.54
N LYS A 35 -3.16 0.51 3.75
CA LYS A 35 -3.58 1.77 3.10
C LYS A 35 -3.56 1.68 1.57
N ILE A 36 -2.56 1.02 0.99
CA ILE A 36 -2.48 0.80 -0.46
C ILE A 36 -3.68 -0.03 -0.92
N THR A 37 -3.96 -1.14 -0.23
CA THR A 37 -5.09 -2.02 -0.55
C THR A 37 -6.43 -1.30 -0.35
N ALA A 38 -6.61 -0.57 0.75
CA ALA A 38 -7.83 0.18 1.05
C ALA A 38 -8.09 1.26 -0.01
N MET A 39 -7.06 1.98 -0.46
CA MET A 39 -7.16 2.93 -1.57
C MET A 39 -7.60 2.26 -2.88
N ALA A 40 -7.19 1.01 -3.12
CA ALA A 40 -7.59 0.26 -4.30
C ALA A 40 -9.04 -0.29 -4.25
N THR A 41 -9.79 -0.09 -3.17
CA THR A 41 -11.19 -0.52 -3.10
C THR A 41 -12.11 0.29 -4.01
N ASP A 42 -11.86 1.60 -4.17
CA ASP A 42 -12.53 2.46 -5.15
C ASP A 42 -11.96 2.23 -6.57
N SER A 43 -12.82 2.15 -7.59
CA SER A 43 -12.40 1.79 -8.95
C SER A 43 -11.57 2.88 -9.65
N ASN A 44 -11.79 4.15 -9.32
CA ASN A 44 -10.99 5.25 -9.86
C ASN A 44 -9.63 5.29 -9.16
N ALA A 45 -9.62 5.21 -7.84
CA ALA A 45 -8.39 5.14 -7.07
C ALA A 45 -7.55 3.91 -7.45
N ARG A 46 -8.18 2.75 -7.67
CA ARG A 46 -7.52 1.50 -8.12
C ARG A 46 -6.73 1.69 -9.41
N ARG A 47 -7.26 2.41 -10.40
CA ARG A 47 -6.51 2.73 -11.63
C ARG A 47 -5.21 3.46 -11.29
N THR A 48 -5.28 4.47 -10.42
CA THR A 48 -4.09 5.21 -9.97
C THR A 48 -3.13 4.34 -9.18
N VAL A 49 -3.62 3.48 -8.29
CA VAL A 49 -2.81 2.52 -7.54
C VAL A 49 -2.09 1.57 -8.49
N SER A 50 -2.81 0.95 -9.42
CA SER A 50 -2.27 0.02 -10.41
C SER A 50 -1.16 0.65 -11.26
N MET A 51 -1.39 1.86 -11.77
CA MET A 51 -0.40 2.60 -12.55
C MET A 51 0.84 2.94 -11.71
N THR A 52 0.63 3.47 -10.50
CA THR A 52 1.73 3.90 -9.64
C THR A 52 2.61 2.72 -9.22
N ILE A 53 2.00 1.58 -8.87
CA ILE A 53 2.74 0.37 -8.51
C ILE A 53 3.51 -0.17 -9.71
N SER A 54 2.88 -0.22 -10.89
CA SER A 54 3.55 -0.63 -12.12
C SER A 54 4.77 0.24 -12.43
N ASP A 55 4.63 1.56 -12.31
CA ASP A 55 5.73 2.52 -12.51
C ASP A 55 6.85 2.35 -11.48
N VAL A 56 6.51 2.11 -10.21
CA VAL A 56 7.49 1.93 -9.14
C VAL A 56 8.24 0.61 -9.26
N LEU A 57 7.55 -0.46 -9.65
CA LEU A 57 8.14 -1.79 -9.83
C LEU A 57 8.81 -1.99 -11.20
N GLY A 58 8.57 -1.08 -12.14
CA GLY A 58 9.09 -1.20 -13.52
C GLY A 58 8.45 -2.35 -14.31
N ILE A 59 7.26 -2.81 -13.92
CA ILE A 59 6.51 -3.87 -14.62
C ILE A 59 5.26 -3.30 -15.26
N THR A 60 4.73 -3.99 -16.27
CA THR A 60 3.48 -3.55 -16.92
C THR A 60 2.27 -3.80 -16.01
N ARG A 61 1.21 -2.99 -16.12
CA ARG A 61 -0.06 -3.24 -15.39
C ARG A 61 -0.65 -4.62 -15.69
N ARG A 62 -0.46 -5.11 -16.92
CA ARG A 62 -0.86 -6.45 -17.33
C ARG A 62 -0.09 -7.54 -16.59
N GLU A 63 1.21 -7.35 -16.39
CA GLU A 63 2.05 -8.26 -15.60
C GLU A 63 1.69 -8.22 -14.12
N LEU A 64 1.49 -7.02 -13.56
CA LEU A 64 1.00 -6.83 -12.21
C LEU A 64 -0.32 -7.57 -11.98
N LEU A 65 -1.32 -7.40 -12.86
CA LEU A 65 -2.59 -8.12 -12.80
C LEU A 65 -2.41 -9.64 -12.91
N ARG A 66 -1.50 -10.11 -13.77
CA ARG A 66 -1.20 -11.55 -13.91
C ARG A 66 -0.65 -12.11 -12.61
N GLU A 67 0.28 -11.42 -11.96
CA GLU A 67 0.85 -11.83 -10.68
C GLU A 67 -0.20 -11.84 -9.56
N ARG A 68 -1.01 -10.77 -9.47
CA ARG A 68 -2.13 -10.69 -8.51
C ARG A 68 -3.08 -11.87 -8.68
N ARG A 69 -3.49 -12.19 -9.91
CA ARG A 69 -4.37 -13.33 -10.20
C ARG A 69 -3.73 -14.68 -9.90
N ARG A 70 -2.44 -14.83 -10.21
CA ARG A 70 -1.71 -16.08 -9.97
C ARG A 70 -1.56 -16.37 -8.48
N THR A 71 -1.27 -15.33 -7.69
CA THR A 71 -0.93 -15.46 -6.27
C THR A 71 -2.12 -15.23 -5.34
N GLY A 72 -3.21 -14.64 -5.84
CA GLY A 72 -4.36 -14.22 -5.04
C GLY A 72 -4.07 -13.02 -4.11
N LEU A 73 -2.92 -12.36 -4.25
CA LEU A 73 -2.52 -11.25 -3.40
C LEU A 73 -3.20 -9.94 -3.81
N ASN A 74 -3.65 -9.17 -2.81
CA ASN A 74 -4.03 -7.77 -3.00
C ASN A 74 -2.81 -6.87 -3.24
N TYR A 75 -3.03 -5.60 -3.56
CA TYR A 75 -1.94 -4.67 -3.91
C TYR A 75 -0.87 -4.52 -2.82
N GLY A 76 -1.28 -4.35 -1.56
CA GLY A 76 -0.35 -4.23 -0.44
C GLY A 76 0.47 -5.50 -0.21
N ALA A 77 -0.17 -6.66 -0.28
CA ALA A 77 0.50 -7.95 -0.12
C ALA A 77 1.43 -8.27 -1.30
N LEU A 78 1.03 -7.95 -2.54
CA LEU A 78 1.89 -8.13 -3.70
C LEU A 78 3.10 -7.20 -3.65
N PHE A 79 2.95 -5.97 -3.15
CA PHE A 79 4.08 -5.09 -2.89
C PHE A 79 5.09 -5.75 -1.94
N VAL A 80 4.63 -6.39 -0.85
CA VAL A 80 5.52 -7.15 0.05
C VAL A 80 6.22 -8.31 -0.70
N ALA A 81 5.51 -9.03 -1.57
CA ALA A 81 6.14 -10.08 -2.38
C ALA A 81 7.29 -9.54 -3.25
N HIS A 82 7.12 -8.37 -3.87
CA HIS A 82 8.18 -7.71 -4.65
C HIS A 82 9.36 -7.24 -3.79
N GLN A 83 9.10 -6.83 -2.54
CA GLN A 83 10.18 -6.55 -1.58
C GLN A 83 11.00 -7.81 -1.26
N LEU A 84 10.34 -8.96 -1.10
CA LEU A 84 11.03 -10.24 -0.93
C LEU A 84 11.82 -10.64 -2.18
N MET A 85 11.30 -10.34 -3.37
CA MET A 85 12.01 -10.61 -4.63
C MET A 85 13.27 -9.76 -4.78
N THR A 86 13.21 -8.50 -4.36
CA THR A 86 14.40 -7.62 -4.29
C THR A 86 15.45 -8.16 -3.30
N ALA A 87 15.02 -8.94 -2.31
CA ALA A 87 15.89 -9.64 -1.36
C ALA A 87 16.30 -11.06 -1.82
N GLY A 88 16.00 -11.45 -3.07
CA GLY A 88 16.43 -12.70 -3.69
C GLY A 88 15.39 -13.82 -3.72
N ALA A 89 14.15 -13.59 -3.28
CA ALA A 89 13.07 -14.57 -3.49
C ALA A 89 12.64 -14.63 -4.97
N THR A 90 12.11 -15.76 -5.42
CA THR A 90 11.40 -15.82 -6.71
C THR A 90 9.89 -15.76 -6.48
N ILE A 91 9.16 -15.18 -7.44
CA ILE A 91 7.69 -15.18 -7.37
C ILE A 91 7.12 -16.62 -7.43
N THR A 92 7.83 -17.57 -8.04
CA THR A 92 7.46 -18.99 -8.05
C THR A 92 7.54 -19.62 -6.67
N ASP A 93 8.58 -19.33 -5.90
CA ASP A 93 8.72 -19.83 -4.52
C ASP A 93 7.65 -19.22 -3.60
N ILE A 94 7.33 -17.94 -3.79
CA ILE A 94 6.27 -17.25 -3.04
C ILE A 94 4.92 -17.91 -3.35
N ASP A 95 4.59 -18.11 -4.63
CA ASP A 95 3.34 -18.79 -5.04
C ASP A 95 3.24 -20.21 -4.48
N THR A 96 4.34 -20.97 -4.48
CA THR A 96 4.38 -22.32 -3.91
C THR A 96 4.05 -22.31 -2.42
N GLN A 97 4.63 -21.38 -1.66
CA GLN A 97 4.36 -21.23 -0.22
C GLN A 97 2.93 -20.72 0.06
N LEU A 98 2.38 -19.84 -0.79
CA LEU A 98 0.98 -19.43 -0.67
C LEU A 98 0.03 -20.63 -0.85
N LYS A 99 0.35 -21.53 -1.79
CA LYS A 99 -0.43 -22.76 -2.05
C LYS A 99 -0.38 -23.78 -0.92
N THR A 100 0.62 -23.72 -0.03
CA THR A 100 0.64 -24.55 1.19
C THR A 100 -0.19 -23.94 2.33
N GLY A 101 -0.87 -22.81 2.09
CA GLY A 101 -1.74 -22.14 3.05
C GLY A 101 -1.05 -21.05 3.87
N GLN A 102 0.23 -20.77 3.62
CA GLN A 102 0.89 -19.63 4.24
C GLN A 102 0.35 -18.31 3.67
N ASN A 103 0.36 -17.25 4.46
CA ASN A 103 0.13 -15.89 3.97
C ASN A 103 1.47 -15.16 3.74
N ILE A 104 1.42 -14.01 3.04
CA ILE A 104 2.64 -13.27 2.68
C ILE A 104 3.45 -12.82 3.90
N TRP A 105 2.80 -12.52 5.02
CA TRP A 105 3.45 -12.06 6.26
C TRP A 105 4.23 -13.18 6.92
N GLN A 106 3.66 -14.39 6.95
CA GLN A 106 4.36 -15.60 7.42
C GLN A 106 5.56 -15.93 6.53
N ILE A 107 5.40 -15.84 5.20
CA ILE A 107 6.49 -16.07 4.24
C ILE A 107 7.61 -15.05 4.44
N ALA A 108 7.26 -13.77 4.55
CA ALA A 108 8.20 -12.68 4.78
C ALA A 108 8.93 -12.83 6.12
N GLY A 109 8.22 -13.16 7.20
CA GLY A 109 8.80 -13.40 8.52
C GLY A 109 9.78 -14.57 8.53
N ALA A 110 9.41 -15.70 7.93
CA ALA A 110 10.29 -16.88 7.82
C ALA A 110 11.57 -16.59 7.01
N ARG A 111 11.52 -15.62 6.10
CA ARG A 111 12.67 -15.19 5.28
C ARG A 111 13.48 -14.05 5.90
N GLY A 112 13.17 -13.63 7.12
CA GLY A 112 13.88 -12.54 7.78
C GLY A 112 13.67 -11.18 7.11
N ALA A 113 12.44 -10.88 6.68
CA ALA A 113 12.11 -9.64 6.00
C ALA A 113 12.55 -8.39 6.80
N ASN A 114 13.07 -7.40 6.08
CA ASN A 114 13.42 -6.11 6.64
C ASN A 114 12.16 -5.24 6.76
N TRP A 115 11.42 -5.41 7.85
CA TRP A 115 10.15 -4.73 8.08
C TRP A 115 10.26 -3.21 8.08
N LYS A 116 11.33 -2.66 8.65
CA LYS A 116 11.58 -1.22 8.66
C LYS A 116 11.68 -0.65 7.24
N ARG A 117 12.41 -1.36 6.36
CA ARG A 117 12.51 -1.01 4.94
C ARG A 117 11.15 -1.13 4.26
N ILE A 118 10.44 -2.24 4.44
CA ILE A 118 9.12 -2.46 3.83
C ILE A 118 8.14 -1.35 4.26
N ALA A 119 8.09 -0.99 5.54
CA ALA A 119 7.23 0.08 6.04
C ALA A 119 7.60 1.45 5.42
N SER A 120 8.88 1.75 5.31
CA SER A 120 9.36 3.00 4.72
C SER A 120 9.06 3.10 3.22
N GLU A 121 9.26 2.01 2.48
CA GLU A 121 8.97 1.98 1.05
C GLU A 121 7.47 1.95 0.76
N ALA A 122 6.67 1.24 1.56
CA ALA A 122 5.21 1.27 1.46
C ALA A 122 4.66 2.68 1.74
N LYS A 123 5.22 3.40 2.72
CA LYS A 123 4.88 4.82 2.97
C LYS A 123 5.24 5.70 1.76
N THR A 124 6.40 5.45 1.14
CA THR A 124 6.82 6.18 -0.07
C THR A 124 5.89 5.92 -1.24
N LEU A 125 5.44 4.68 -1.39
CA LEU A 125 4.44 4.29 -2.39
C LEU A 125 3.09 4.96 -2.13
N ASN A 126 2.59 4.99 -0.89
CA ASN A 126 1.37 5.73 -0.53
C ASN A 126 1.49 7.22 -0.93
N ASN A 127 2.60 7.86 -0.61
CA ASN A 127 2.83 9.26 -1.00
C ASN A 127 2.82 9.46 -2.52
N LYS A 128 3.37 8.52 -3.30
CA LYS A 128 3.34 8.57 -4.77
C LYS A 128 1.92 8.35 -5.32
N ILE A 129 1.13 7.47 -4.70
CA ILE A 129 -0.27 7.24 -5.07
C ILE A 129 -1.07 8.53 -4.86
N GLU A 130 -0.92 9.16 -3.69
CA GLU A 130 -1.56 10.44 -3.37
C GLU A 130 -1.15 11.56 -4.34
N ASP A 131 0.13 11.66 -4.66
CA ASP A 131 0.66 12.62 -5.64
C ASP A 131 0.06 12.42 -7.03
N ASN A 132 -0.01 11.16 -7.49
CA ASN A 132 -0.59 10.83 -8.78
C ASN A 132 -2.11 11.04 -8.81
N LEU A 133 -2.81 10.83 -7.68
CA LEU A 133 -4.23 11.18 -7.54
C LEU A 133 -4.42 12.70 -7.72
N TYR A 134 -3.66 13.49 -6.98
CA TYR A 134 -3.72 14.95 -7.05
C TYR A 134 -3.46 15.47 -8.46
N LYS A 135 -2.33 15.08 -9.07
CA LYS A 135 -1.95 15.47 -10.44
C LYS A 135 -3.05 15.15 -11.44
N ARG A 136 -3.66 13.98 -11.29
CA ARG A 136 -4.74 13.56 -12.17
C ARG A 136 -5.98 14.43 -12.02
N PHE A 137 -6.38 14.76 -10.80
CA PHE A 137 -7.52 15.66 -10.60
C PHE A 137 -7.26 17.08 -11.12
N VAL A 138 -6.04 17.60 -10.97
CA VAL A 138 -5.66 18.94 -11.46
C VAL A 138 -5.75 19.01 -12.98
N LYS A 139 -5.21 18.01 -13.67
CA LYS A 139 -5.20 17.97 -15.13
C LYS A 139 -6.52 17.50 -15.75
N ALA A 140 -7.41 16.93 -14.95
CA ALA A 140 -8.60 16.22 -15.41
C ALA A 140 -8.30 15.16 -16.50
N GLU A 141 -7.10 14.55 -16.46
CA GLU A 141 -6.68 13.57 -17.46
C GLU A 141 -7.58 12.31 -17.39
N PRO A 142 -8.22 11.92 -18.50
CA PRO A 142 -8.98 10.68 -18.53
C PRO A 142 -8.00 9.50 -18.42
N PHE A 143 -8.39 8.44 -17.70
CA PHE A 143 -7.56 7.23 -17.63
C PHE A 143 -7.47 6.49 -18.97
N THR A 144 -8.31 6.86 -19.94
CA THR A 144 -8.63 6.07 -21.14
C THR A 144 -7.42 5.78 -22.01
N GLU A 145 -6.51 6.73 -22.23
CA GLU A 145 -5.36 6.51 -23.13
C GLU A 145 -4.41 5.45 -22.57
N ARG A 146 -4.05 5.59 -21.30
CA ARG A 146 -3.14 4.64 -20.65
C ARG A 146 -3.84 3.30 -20.39
N ASP A 147 -5.12 3.30 -20.00
CA ASP A 147 -5.93 2.09 -19.85
C ASP A 147 -6.01 1.29 -21.17
N GLN A 148 -6.21 1.97 -22.31
CA GLN A 148 -6.20 1.34 -23.63
C GLN A 148 -4.83 0.78 -23.99
N THR A 149 -3.77 1.57 -23.81
CA THR A 149 -2.38 1.17 -24.09
C THR A 149 -2.00 -0.09 -23.31
N ASP A 150 -2.35 -0.14 -22.02
CA ASP A 150 -2.04 -1.27 -21.15
C ASP A 150 -3.04 -2.43 -21.27
N ARG A 151 -4.11 -2.27 -22.04
CA ARG A 151 -5.29 -3.16 -22.07
C ARG A 151 -5.82 -3.46 -20.66
N TYR A 152 -5.86 -2.42 -19.83
CA TYR A 152 -6.24 -2.50 -18.43
C TYR A 152 -7.71 -2.14 -18.26
N ASN A 153 -8.41 -2.94 -17.44
CA ASN A 153 -9.76 -2.63 -16.97
C ASN A 153 -9.80 -2.89 -15.46
N PRO A 154 -10.09 -1.87 -14.63
CA PRO A 154 -10.07 -2.02 -13.18
C PRO A 154 -11.21 -2.87 -12.64
N ASP A 155 -12.31 -3.04 -13.37
CA ASP A 155 -13.41 -3.90 -12.95
C ASP A 155 -12.99 -5.38 -13.02
N PHE A 156 -12.05 -5.71 -13.89
CA PHE A 156 -11.41 -7.03 -13.97
C PHE A 156 -10.14 -7.16 -13.11
N ASP A 157 -9.70 -6.08 -12.50
CA ASP A 157 -8.54 -6.04 -11.60
C ASP A 157 -8.94 -6.28 -10.13
N VAL A 158 -10.24 -6.26 -9.82
CA VAL A 158 -10.70 -6.57 -8.46
C VAL A 158 -10.41 -8.04 -8.11
N LEU A 159 -9.87 -8.28 -6.92
CA LEU A 159 -9.72 -9.62 -6.34
C LEU A 159 -10.44 -9.71 -5.01
N LYS A 160 -10.83 -10.93 -4.61
CA LYS A 160 -11.43 -11.18 -3.29
C LYS A 160 -10.56 -10.66 -2.14
N ALA A 161 -9.24 -10.75 -2.27
CA ALA A 161 -8.28 -10.29 -1.27
C ALA A 161 -8.26 -8.76 -1.09
N ASP A 162 -8.79 -7.98 -2.04
CA ASP A 162 -8.85 -6.52 -1.91
C ASP A 162 -9.88 -6.08 -0.86
N PHE A 163 -10.84 -6.94 -0.55
CA PHE A 163 -11.85 -6.72 0.48
C PHE A 163 -11.41 -7.20 1.87
N ALA A 164 -10.17 -7.70 2.01
CA ALA A 164 -9.57 -8.05 3.31
C ALA A 164 -9.02 -6.79 4.01
N VAL A 165 -9.87 -5.77 4.13
CA VAL A 165 -9.64 -4.49 4.81
C VAL A 165 -10.83 -4.18 5.69
N THR A 166 -10.60 -3.42 6.76
CA THR A 166 -11.66 -2.97 7.66
C THR A 166 -12.44 -1.80 7.07
N GLN A 167 -13.66 -1.59 7.56
CA GLN A 167 -14.48 -0.44 7.17
C GLN A 167 -13.79 0.89 7.49
N GLU A 168 -13.10 0.98 8.64
CA GLU A 168 -12.35 2.18 9.04
C GLU A 168 -11.24 2.51 8.04
N GLU A 169 -10.50 1.50 7.55
CA GLU A 169 -9.45 1.71 6.55
C GLU A 169 -10.00 2.19 5.21
N VAL A 170 -11.18 1.69 4.80
CA VAL A 170 -11.87 2.15 3.60
C VAL A 170 -12.31 3.61 3.76
N GLU A 171 -12.86 4.00 4.91
CA GLU A 171 -13.25 5.38 5.20
C GLU A 171 -12.05 6.33 5.21
N GLN A 172 -10.92 5.92 5.80
CA GLN A 172 -9.68 6.70 5.77
C GLN A 172 -9.15 6.87 4.34
N ALA A 173 -9.20 5.82 3.52
CA ALA A 173 -8.81 5.89 2.12
C ALA A 173 -9.74 6.81 1.32
N GLN A 174 -11.05 6.73 1.54
CA GLN A 174 -12.04 7.59 0.91
C GLN A 174 -11.85 9.06 1.28
N ASN A 175 -11.59 9.34 2.56
CA ASN A 175 -11.29 10.70 3.04
C ASN A 175 -10.04 11.27 2.35
N THR A 176 -9.00 10.44 2.19
CA THR A 176 -7.77 10.82 1.48
C THR A 176 -8.04 11.11 0.00
N TYR A 177 -8.83 10.26 -0.66
CA TYR A 177 -9.22 10.47 -2.06
C TYR A 177 -10.01 11.77 -2.25
N VAL A 178 -11.02 12.01 -1.41
CA VAL A 178 -11.85 13.22 -1.43
C VAL A 178 -11.02 14.47 -1.16
N PHE A 179 -10.13 14.42 -0.16
CA PHE A 179 -9.22 15.52 0.16
C PHE A 179 -8.42 15.96 -1.06
N TRP A 180 -7.77 15.02 -1.76
CA TRP A 180 -6.96 15.36 -2.94
C TRP A 180 -7.80 15.82 -4.13
N ARG A 181 -9.01 15.29 -4.30
CA ARG A 181 -9.97 15.75 -5.31
C ARG A 181 -10.36 17.20 -5.08
N ASP A 182 -10.77 17.52 -3.87
CA ASP A 182 -11.27 18.86 -3.51
C ASP A 182 -10.12 19.87 -3.60
N ARG A 183 -8.94 19.52 -3.10
CA ARG A 183 -7.73 20.35 -3.22
C ARG A 183 -7.32 20.61 -4.67
N ALA A 184 -7.46 19.63 -5.54
CA ALA A 184 -7.17 19.80 -6.96
C ALA A 184 -8.23 20.64 -7.69
N SER A 185 -9.49 20.60 -7.23
CA SER A 185 -10.56 21.41 -7.80
C SER A 185 -10.31 22.92 -7.62
N GLU A 186 -9.69 23.31 -6.50
CA GLU A 186 -9.26 24.69 -6.23
C GLU A 186 -8.18 25.19 -7.19
N ARG A 187 -7.45 24.29 -7.87
CA ARG A 187 -6.32 24.62 -8.76
C ARG A 187 -6.47 24.08 -10.17
N ARG A 188 -7.69 23.76 -10.59
CA ARG A 188 -7.96 23.15 -11.89
C ARG A 188 -7.51 24.09 -13.02
N GLY A 189 -6.60 23.62 -13.88
CA GLY A 189 -6.07 24.37 -15.02
C GLY A 189 -4.77 25.15 -14.76
N GLU A 190 -4.23 25.14 -13.54
CA GLU A 190 -2.93 25.74 -13.24
C GLU A 190 -1.76 24.79 -13.52
N ARG A 191 -0.61 25.35 -13.93
CA ARG A 191 0.65 24.61 -14.14
C ARG A 191 1.30 24.34 -12.77
N LEU A 192 1.53 23.08 -12.45
CA LEU A 192 2.04 22.63 -11.13
C LEU A 192 3.47 23.15 -10.85
N ASP A 193 3.70 23.66 -9.63
CA ASP A 193 5.05 23.80 -9.04
C ASP A 193 5.18 22.95 -7.77
N THR A 194 6.34 22.31 -7.63
CA THR A 194 6.76 21.37 -6.57
C THR A 194 6.63 21.96 -5.15
N ALA A 195 6.86 23.27 -5.00
CA ALA A 195 6.78 23.95 -3.70
C ALA A 195 5.33 24.03 -3.17
N GLN A 196 4.35 24.24 -4.06
CA GLN A 196 2.95 24.34 -3.70
C GLN A 196 2.33 22.96 -3.38
N GLU A 197 2.89 21.88 -3.95
CA GLU A 197 2.54 20.50 -3.61
C GLU A 197 3.04 20.13 -2.21
N GLN A 198 4.27 20.51 -1.85
CA GLN A 198 4.83 20.28 -0.50
C GLN A 198 4.07 21.04 0.59
N ALA A 199 3.65 22.28 0.33
CA ALA A 199 2.83 23.05 1.26
C ALA A 199 1.48 22.36 1.54
N ALA A 200 0.82 21.84 0.50
CA ALA A 200 -0.45 21.13 0.65
C ALA A 200 -0.33 19.84 1.49
N ARG A 201 0.80 19.12 1.39
CA ARG A 201 1.08 17.93 2.21
C ARG A 201 1.31 18.29 3.68
N LEU A 202 1.99 19.41 3.95
CA LEU A 202 2.23 19.90 5.31
C LEU A 202 0.94 20.35 5.99
N ASP A 203 0.04 21.04 5.27
CA ASP A 203 -1.24 21.47 5.82
C ASP A 203 -2.14 20.28 6.23
N HIS A 204 -2.18 19.21 5.43
CA HIS A 204 -2.89 17.98 5.77
C HIS A 204 -2.28 17.28 7.00
N ALA A 205 -0.95 17.22 7.10
CA ALA A 205 -0.26 16.63 8.24
C ALA A 205 -0.44 17.45 9.53
N ARG A 206 -0.54 18.79 9.44
CA ARG A 206 -0.66 19.72 10.58
C ARG A 206 -2.10 19.86 11.08
N ALA A 207 -3.10 19.65 10.22
CA ALA A 207 -4.51 19.63 10.60
C ALA A 207 -4.96 18.33 11.31
N GLY A 208 -4.07 17.32 11.43
CA GLY A 208 -4.33 16.12 12.22
C GLY A 208 -5.47 15.27 11.64
N GLY A 209 -5.33 14.79 10.40
CA GLY A 209 -6.37 13.99 9.75
C GLY A 209 -7.66 14.80 9.50
N PRO A 210 -8.72 14.17 8.95
CA PRO A 210 -9.88 14.90 8.47
C PRO A 210 -10.62 15.55 9.65
N GLN A 211 -10.39 16.84 9.86
CA GLN A 211 -11.29 17.68 10.63
C GLN A 211 -12.54 17.90 9.77
N GLY A 212 -13.59 17.16 10.10
CA GLY A 212 -14.91 17.37 9.52
C GLY A 212 -15.30 18.84 9.63
N ARG A 213 -15.38 19.52 8.49
CA ARG A 213 -15.89 20.88 8.41
C ARG A 213 -16.97 20.93 7.33
N GLY A 214 -18.20 21.00 7.79
CA GLY A 214 -19.36 21.41 6.99
C GLY A 214 -20.26 20.26 6.52
N ALA A 215 -21.15 19.81 7.41
CA ALA A 215 -22.43 19.28 6.95
C ALA A 215 -23.18 20.42 6.22
N GLY A 216 -23.21 20.38 4.90
CA GLY A 216 -23.92 21.36 4.09
C GLY A 216 -23.77 21.09 2.60
N MET A 217 -24.84 20.57 2.00
CA MET A 217 -25.06 20.37 0.56
C MET A 217 -24.28 19.25 -0.15
N GLY A 218 -24.96 18.09 -0.24
CA GLY A 218 -25.44 17.66 -1.56
C GLY A 218 -24.48 16.84 -2.42
N SER A 219 -24.12 15.64 -1.97
CA SER A 219 -24.08 14.48 -2.87
C SER A 219 -24.15 13.21 -2.03
N LYS A 220 -25.19 12.40 -2.27
CA LYS A 220 -25.22 11.04 -1.74
C LYS A 220 -23.98 10.30 -2.28
N PRO A 221 -23.32 9.45 -1.47
CA PRO A 221 -22.28 8.58 -1.99
C PRO A 221 -22.87 7.73 -3.13
N PRO A 222 -22.16 7.54 -4.26
CA PRO A 222 -22.61 6.61 -5.28
C PRO A 222 -22.69 5.21 -4.65
N SER A 223 -23.81 4.52 -4.86
CA SER A 223 -24.00 3.16 -4.40
C SER A 223 -22.86 2.27 -4.89
N ALA A 224 -22.21 1.58 -3.96
CA ALA A 224 -21.29 0.50 -4.28
C ALA A 224 -22.05 -0.57 -5.07
N GLY A 225 -21.68 -0.76 -6.33
CA GLY A 225 -22.15 -1.86 -7.18
C GLY A 225 -23.58 -1.73 -7.68
N GLY A 226 -23.75 -1.16 -8.88
CA GLY A 226 -24.96 -1.32 -9.68
C GLY A 226 -24.55 -1.63 -11.12
N LEU A 227 -24.91 -2.82 -11.61
CA LEU A 227 -24.83 -3.19 -13.03
C LEU A 227 -25.61 -2.17 -13.88
N PRO A 228 -25.16 -1.86 -15.10
CA PRO A 228 -25.95 -1.02 -16.01
C PRO A 228 -27.26 -1.75 -16.39
N PRO A 229 -28.41 -1.06 -16.45
CA PRO A 229 -29.61 -1.61 -17.06
C PRO A 229 -29.45 -1.68 -18.58
N ASP A 230 -30.10 -2.68 -19.17
CA ASP A 230 -30.14 -3.02 -20.60
C ASP A 230 -30.52 -1.84 -21.52
#